data_AF-A0A553HN10-F1
#
_entry.id   AF-A0A553HN10-F1
#
_cell.length_a   1.000
_cell.length_b   1.000
_cell.length_c   1.000
_cell.angle_alpha   90.00
_cell.angle_beta   90.00
_cell.angle_gamma   90.00
#
_symmetry.space_group_name_H-M   'P 1'
#
loop_
_entity.id
_entity.type
_entity.pdbx_description
1 polymer ?
#
loop_
_entity_poly.entity_id
_entity_poly.type
_entity_poly.pdbx_seq_one_letter_code
_entity_poly.pdbx_strand_id
1 'polypeptide(L)'
;MQFTLATFVVAALAASANATVYLGTRTGIDGSQNKVAWTNGTPDVCSGFTTVSSASENPCDRDFNVDGNNGPFKFVGCGGAGLTLFRNGQFNTNCQSKGKDINCPDGAKIKQEWQC
;
A
#
# COMPACT_ATOMS: atom_id res chain seq x y z
N MET A 1 -54.68 1.30 -12.60
CA MET A 1 -53.32 1.59 -13.08
C MET A 1 -52.36 1.13 -11.99
N GLN A 2 -51.77 -0.06 -12.15
CA GLN A 2 -50.95 -0.72 -11.13
C GLN A 2 -49.48 -0.56 -11.54
N PHE A 3 -48.75 0.30 -10.84
CA PHE A 3 -47.32 0.51 -11.03
C PHE A 3 -46.56 -0.42 -10.09
N THR A 4 -46.03 -1.51 -10.63
CA THR A 4 -45.14 -2.40 -9.90
C THR A 4 -43.71 -1.86 -9.98
N LEU A 5 -43.16 -1.45 -8.84
CA LEU A 5 -41.77 -0.98 -8.71
C LEU A 5 -40.82 -2.17 -8.91
N ALA A 6 -40.00 -2.12 -9.97
CA ALA A 6 -38.90 -3.05 -10.19
C ALA A 6 -37.69 -2.63 -9.34
N THR A 7 -37.30 -3.48 -8.39
CA THR A 7 -36.10 -3.28 -7.57
C THR A 7 -34.86 -3.71 -8.36
N PHE A 8 -34.00 -2.75 -8.73
CA PHE A 8 -32.70 -3.04 -9.33
C PHE A 8 -31.69 -3.39 -8.24
N VAL A 9 -31.28 -4.66 -8.17
CA VAL A 9 -30.12 -5.08 -7.37
C VAL A 9 -28.87 -4.70 -8.16
N VAL A 10 -28.20 -3.62 -7.77
CA VAL A 10 -26.86 -3.29 -8.27
C VAL A 10 -25.87 -4.24 -7.59
N ALA A 11 -25.50 -5.31 -8.28
CA ALA A 11 -24.35 -6.12 -7.91
C ALA A 11 -23.10 -5.27 -8.14
N ALA A 12 -22.58 -4.66 -7.07
CA ALA A 12 -21.26 -4.04 -7.09
C ALA A 12 -20.22 -5.15 -7.28
N LEU A 13 -19.80 -5.35 -8.53
CA LEU A 13 -18.61 -6.12 -8.85
C LEU A 13 -17.44 -5.41 -8.16
N ALA A 14 -17.02 -5.93 -7.01
CA ALA A 14 -15.74 -5.56 -6.42
C ALA A 14 -14.66 -6.00 -7.42
N ALA A 15 -14.24 -5.07 -8.28
CA ALA A 15 -13.06 -5.25 -9.08
C ALA A 15 -11.90 -5.45 -8.10
N SER A 16 -11.51 -6.70 -7.87
CA SER A 16 -10.25 -7.02 -7.24
C SER A 16 -9.15 -6.69 -8.26
N ALA A 17 -8.96 -5.41 -8.52
CA ALA A 17 -7.75 -4.95 -9.16
C ALA A 17 -6.61 -5.35 -8.20
N ASN A 18 -5.72 -6.21 -8.66
CA ASN A 18 -4.47 -6.51 -7.97
C ASN A 18 -3.66 -5.21 -7.93
N ALA A 19 -3.92 -4.40 -6.91
CA ALA A 19 -3.27 -3.13 -6.72
C ALA A 19 -1.80 -3.40 -6.40
N THR A 20 -0.90 -2.84 -7.22
CA THR A 20 0.53 -2.83 -6.95
C THR A 20 0.77 -2.11 -5.64
N VAL A 21 1.36 -2.79 -4.66
CA VAL A 21 1.80 -2.28 -3.37
C VAL A 21 3.24 -1.80 -3.48
N TYR A 22 3.43 -0.51 -3.28
CA TYR A 22 4.76 0.09 -3.19
C TYR A 22 5.21 0.18 -1.75
N LEU A 23 6.53 0.20 -1.56
CA LEU A 23 7.17 0.45 -0.28
C LEU A 23 8.26 1.51 -0.47
N GLY A 24 8.37 2.38 0.52
CA GLY A 24 9.41 3.38 0.55
C GLY A 24 9.60 4.00 1.92
N THR A 25 10.47 5.00 1.97
CA THR A 25 10.67 5.83 3.17
C THR A 25 10.02 7.19 2.95
N ARG A 26 9.10 7.58 3.83
CA ARG A 26 8.54 8.92 3.88
C ARG A 26 9.31 9.76 4.91
N THR A 27 9.75 10.93 4.48
CA THR A 27 10.29 11.99 5.33
C THR A 27 9.23 13.07 5.48
N GLY A 28 8.72 13.25 6.70
CA GLY A 28 7.79 14.31 7.06
C GLY A 28 8.44 15.71 7.03
N ILE A 29 7.61 16.74 7.11
CA ILE A 29 8.06 18.14 7.14
C ILE A 29 8.87 18.43 8.42
N ASP A 30 8.55 17.70 9.49
CA ASP A 30 9.26 17.68 10.77
C ASP A 30 10.60 16.91 10.72
N GLY A 31 10.94 16.33 9.57
CA GLY A 31 12.14 15.50 9.39
C GLY A 31 11.97 14.05 9.89
N SER A 32 10.79 13.67 10.40
CA SER A 32 10.53 12.29 10.83
C SER A 32 10.60 11.33 9.64
N GLN A 33 11.20 10.16 9.84
CA GLN A 33 11.35 9.16 8.79
C GLN A 33 10.62 7.87 9.15
N ASN A 34 9.73 7.44 8.26
CA ASN A 34 8.90 6.25 8.44
C ASN A 34 8.91 5.40 7.18
N LYS A 35 8.91 4.07 7.34
CA LYS A 35 8.65 3.14 6.25
C LYS A 35 7.14 3.13 5.97
N VAL A 36 6.76 3.44 4.74
CA VAL A 36 5.36 3.55 4.33
C VAL A 36 5.07 2.65 3.15
N ALA A 37 3.86 2.08 3.13
CA ALA A 37 3.31 1.34 2.01
C ALA A 37 2.05 2.00 1.47
N TRP A 38 1.83 1.92 0.17
CA TRP A 38 0.68 2.48 -0.53
C TRP A 38 0.42 1.70 -1.82
N THR A 39 -0.69 1.95 -2.51
CA THR A 39 -0.93 1.35 -3.83
C THR A 39 -1.00 2.36 -4.96
N ASN A 40 -0.93 1.87 -6.20
CA ASN A 40 -1.20 2.70 -7.37
C ASN A 40 -2.71 2.96 -7.45
N GLY A 41 -3.19 4.03 -6.85
CA GLY A 41 -4.64 4.26 -6.79
C GLY A 41 -5.04 5.54 -6.08
N THR A 42 -6.30 5.55 -5.66
CA THR A 42 -6.88 6.58 -4.79
C THR A 42 -6.95 6.02 -3.37
N PRO A 43 -6.46 6.74 -2.36
CA PRO A 43 -5.97 8.12 -2.39
C PRO A 43 -4.55 8.24 -2.98
N ASP A 44 -4.20 9.44 -3.44
CA ASP A 44 -2.80 9.75 -3.82
C ASP A 44 -1.86 9.46 -2.66
N VAL A 45 -0.67 8.93 -2.94
CA VAL A 45 0.31 8.51 -1.94
C VAL A 45 0.66 9.57 -0.90
N CYS A 46 0.57 10.87 -1.22
CA CYS A 46 0.82 11.93 -0.26
C CYS A 46 -0.28 12.06 0.81
N SER A 47 -1.44 11.45 0.57
CA SER A 47 -2.61 11.44 1.47
C SER A 47 -3.08 10.03 1.86
N GLY A 48 -2.75 9.02 1.06
CA GLY A 48 -3.15 7.63 1.22
C GLY A 48 -1.92 6.74 1.32
N PHE A 49 -1.38 6.63 2.52
CA PHE A 49 -0.28 5.72 2.83
C PHE A 49 -0.50 5.10 4.20
N THR A 50 0.14 3.95 4.42
CA THR A 50 0.15 3.28 5.72
C THR A 50 1.58 3.23 6.24
N THR A 51 1.75 3.63 7.50
CA THR A 51 3.04 3.49 8.17
C THR A 51 3.21 2.04 8.62
N VAL A 52 4.27 1.39 8.13
CA VAL A 52 4.60 0.00 8.45
C VAL A 52 5.52 -0.07 9.67
N SER A 53 6.48 0.84 9.76
CA SER A 53 7.43 0.94 10.87
C SER A 53 8.19 2.27 10.83
N SER A 54 8.93 2.58 11.89
CA SER A 54 9.92 3.67 11.85
C SER A 54 11.08 3.33 10.90
N ALA A 55 11.79 4.34 10.38
CA ALA A 55 12.88 4.10 9.43
C ALA A 55 14.05 3.25 9.99
N SER A 56 14.23 3.21 11.31
CA SER A 56 15.24 2.42 12.01
C SER A 56 14.82 0.98 12.31
N GLU A 57 13.54 0.64 12.13
CA GLU A 57 13.02 -0.69 12.41
C GLU A 57 12.93 -1.55 11.16
N ASN A 58 12.94 -2.87 11.36
CA ASN A 58 12.66 -3.82 10.30
C ASN A 58 11.15 -3.82 9.97
N PRO A 59 10.74 -3.50 8.73
CA PRO A 59 9.33 -3.50 8.33
C PRO A 59 8.76 -4.91 8.06
N CYS A 60 9.59 -5.96 8.11
CA CYS A 60 9.13 -7.32 7.85
C CYS A 60 8.41 -7.97 9.03
N ASP A 61 7.66 -9.02 8.71
CA ASP A 61 6.90 -9.87 9.64
C ASP A 61 5.82 -9.12 10.43
N ARG A 62 5.39 -7.97 9.92
CA ARG A 62 4.30 -7.15 10.45
C ARG A 62 3.16 -7.09 9.45
N ASP A 63 1.95 -7.31 9.93
CA ASP A 63 0.75 -7.16 9.12
C ASP A 63 0.40 -5.68 8.98
N PHE A 64 0.07 -5.26 7.75
CA PHE A 64 -0.42 -3.92 7.45
C PHE A 64 -1.53 -3.98 6.42
N ASN A 65 -2.37 -2.94 6.39
CA ASN A 65 -3.42 -2.78 5.39
C ASN A 65 -3.16 -1.50 4.61
N VAL A 66 -3.59 -1.45 3.35
CA VAL A 66 -3.55 -0.26 2.50
C VAL A 66 -4.97 0.10 2.06
N ASP A 67 -5.18 1.32 1.54
CA ASP A 67 -6.45 1.76 0.91
C ASP A 67 -7.74 1.43 1.67
N GLY A 68 -7.79 1.65 2.98
CA GLY A 68 -9.02 1.46 3.75
C GLY A 68 -9.42 -0.02 3.94
N ASN A 69 -8.47 -0.84 4.41
CA ASN A 69 -8.58 -2.26 4.76
C ASN A 69 -8.24 -3.29 3.68
N ASN A 70 -7.61 -2.90 2.56
CA ASN A 70 -7.02 -3.88 1.66
C ASN A 70 -5.81 -4.55 2.33
N GLY A 71 -5.92 -5.84 2.63
CA GLY A 71 -4.94 -6.60 3.40
C GLY A 71 -5.62 -7.66 4.28
N PRO A 72 -4.93 -8.21 5.29
CA PRO A 72 -3.55 -7.90 5.68
C PRO A 72 -2.49 -8.31 4.65
N PHE A 73 -1.51 -7.45 4.50
CA PHE A 73 -0.26 -7.67 3.78
C PHE A 73 0.89 -7.83 4.76
N LYS A 74 1.90 -8.61 4.38
CA LYS A 74 3.10 -8.79 5.19
C LYS A 74 4.34 -8.87 4.31
N PHE A 75 5.36 -8.10 4.65
CA PHE A 75 6.66 -8.20 4.00
C PHE A 75 7.48 -9.33 4.65
N VAL A 76 8.17 -10.10 3.82
CA VAL A 76 9.12 -11.13 4.23
C VAL A 76 10.41 -10.95 3.43
N GLY A 77 11.57 -11.20 4.06
CA GLY A 77 12.88 -11.12 3.39
C GLY A 77 13.58 -9.76 3.45
N CYS A 78 13.16 -8.84 4.34
CA CYS A 78 13.83 -7.57 4.56
C CYS A 78 15.27 -7.81 5.05
N GLY A 79 16.25 -7.44 4.23
CA GLY A 79 17.68 -7.69 4.49
C GLY A 79 18.28 -8.88 3.75
N GLY A 80 17.50 -9.59 2.92
CA GLY A 80 17.96 -10.69 2.07
C GLY A 80 18.07 -10.34 0.58
N ALA A 81 18.18 -11.39 -0.27
CA ALA A 81 18.33 -11.25 -1.73
C ALA A 81 17.04 -10.82 -2.48
N GLY A 82 15.95 -10.54 -1.76
CA GLY A 82 14.68 -10.09 -2.32
C GLY A 82 13.63 -9.84 -1.24
N LEU A 83 12.73 -8.91 -1.52
CA LEU A 83 11.56 -8.63 -0.69
C LEU A 83 10.35 -9.35 -1.27
N THR A 84 9.59 -10.07 -0.45
CA THR A 84 8.38 -10.77 -0.89
C THR A 84 7.18 -10.21 -0.14
N LEU A 85 6.08 -10.02 -0.85
CA LEU A 85 4.80 -9.62 -0.30
C LEU A 85 3.91 -10.85 -0.12
N PHE A 86 3.40 -11.02 1.09
CA PHE A 86 2.35 -11.97 1.43
C PHE A 86 1.04 -11.21 1.62
N ARG A 87 -0.07 -11.88 1.32
CA ARG A 87 -1.43 -11.39 1.58
C ARG A 87 -2.23 -12.51 2.25
N ASN A 88 -2.87 -12.21 3.38
CA ASN A 88 -3.62 -13.21 4.16
C ASN A 88 -2.79 -14.47 4.49
N GLY A 89 -1.50 -14.31 4.78
CA GLY A 89 -0.59 -15.41 5.08
C GLY A 89 -0.15 -16.26 3.87
N GLN A 90 -0.62 -15.96 2.66
CA GLN A 90 -0.21 -16.64 1.44
C GLN A 90 0.75 -15.79 0.61
N PHE A 91 1.62 -16.46 -0.15
CA PHE A 91 2.48 -15.77 -1.12
C PHE A 91 1.62 -14.97 -2.09
N ASN A 92 1.95 -13.69 -2.27
CA ASN A 92 1.28 -12.85 -3.25
C ASN A 92 2.21 -12.58 -4.44
N THR A 93 3.37 -11.95 -4.20
CA THR A 93 4.33 -11.61 -5.25
C THR A 93 5.73 -11.33 -4.71
N ASN A 94 6.74 -11.45 -5.56
CA ASN A 94 8.09 -10.96 -5.27
C ASN A 94 8.20 -9.49 -5.71
N CYS A 95 8.74 -8.67 -4.82
CA CYS A 95 8.93 -7.25 -5.07
C CYS A 95 10.20 -7.01 -5.88
N GLN A 96 10.16 -5.97 -6.69
CA GLN A 96 11.28 -5.49 -7.48
C GLN A 96 11.80 -4.19 -6.89
N SER A 97 13.14 -4.05 -6.83
CA SER A 97 13.76 -2.78 -6.44
C SER A 97 13.51 -1.76 -7.55
N LYS A 98 12.72 -0.74 -7.24
CA LYS A 98 12.39 0.35 -8.15
C LYS A 98 12.38 1.66 -7.39
N GLY A 99 13.47 2.42 -7.57
CA GLY A 99 13.65 3.74 -7.00
C GLY A 99 12.80 4.80 -7.70
N LYS A 100 12.04 5.58 -6.94
CA LYS A 100 11.37 6.79 -7.41
C LYS A 100 11.26 7.79 -6.27
N ASP A 101 11.62 9.04 -6.52
CA ASP A 101 11.39 10.13 -5.57
C ASP A 101 10.04 10.81 -5.89
N ILE A 102 9.24 11.00 -4.85
CA ILE A 102 7.92 11.62 -4.90
C ILE A 102 7.94 12.79 -3.93
N ASN A 103 7.66 13.98 -4.46
CA ASN A 103 7.54 15.20 -3.66
C ASN A 103 6.07 15.48 -3.42
N CYS A 104 5.68 15.59 -2.16
CA CYS A 104 4.32 15.87 -1.78
C CYS A 104 4.08 17.38 -1.66
N PRO A 105 2.86 17.87 -1.96
CA PRO A 105 2.54 19.30 -1.90
C PRO A 105 2.68 19.91 -0.50
N ASP A 106 2.56 19.09 0.54
CA ASP A 106 2.74 19.46 1.94
C ASP A 106 4.22 19.68 2.31
N GLY A 107 5.17 19.34 1.43
CA GLY A 107 6.61 19.42 1.68
C GLY A 107 7.23 18.12 2.17
N ALA A 108 6.43 17.07 2.40
CA ALA A 108 6.95 15.75 2.68
C ALA A 108 7.56 15.11 1.41
N LYS A 109 8.48 14.18 1.61
CA LYS A 109 9.16 13.47 0.53
C LYS A 109 9.01 11.98 0.72
N ILE A 110 8.80 11.24 -0.35
CA ILE A 110 8.76 9.78 -0.33
C ILE A 110 9.79 9.26 -1.30
N LYS A 111 10.71 8.45 -0.77
CA LYS A 111 11.67 7.69 -1.56
C LYS A 111 11.13 6.27 -1.68
N GLN A 112 10.54 5.95 -2.82
CA GLN A 112 10.13 4.60 -3.16
C GLN A 112 11.38 3.74 -3.32
N GLU A 113 11.33 2.53 -2.75
CA GLU A 113 12.44 1.57 -2.78
C GLU A 113 12.00 0.29 -3.50
N TRP A 114 10.75 -0.15 -3.29
CA TRP A 114 10.23 -1.40 -3.81
C TRP A 114 8.85 -1.26 -4.45
N GLN A 115 8.61 -2.11 -5.43
CA GLN A 115 7.31 -2.31 -6.08
C GLN A 115 6.96 -3.79 -6.05
N CYS A 116 5.83 -4.11 -5.43
CA CYS A 116 5.17 -5.40 -5.40
C CYS A 116 3.80 -5.22 -6.09
#